data_AF-B4UFQ7-F1
#
_entry.id   AF-B4UFQ7-F1
#
_cell.length_a   1.000
_cell.length_b   1.000
_cell.length_c   1.000
_cell.angle_alpha   90.00
_cell.angle_beta   90.00
_cell.angle_gamma   90.00
#
_symmetry.space_group_name_H-M   'P 1'
#
loop_
_entity.id
_entity.type
_entity.pdbx_description
1 polymer ?
#
loop_
_entity_poly.entity_id
_entity_poly.type
_entity_poly.pdbx_seq_one_letter_code
_entity_poly.pdbx_strand_id
1 'polypeptide(L)' 'MCLAASYWARIDRVLYGFGIEDAARAGFDDPVFYQEFAKAPGARAVPEAHLLEGEARTVLEAYAADSVRARY' A
#
# COMPACT_ATOMS: atom_id res chain seq x y z
N MET A 1 -0.06 -4.30 4.17
CA MET A 1 -0.50 -3.04 4.83
C MET A 1 0.54 -2.50 5.81
N CYS A 2 0.79 -3.16 6.95
CA CYS A 2 1.59 -2.60 8.05
C CYS A 2 3.04 -2.23 7.68
N LEU A 3 3.65 -2.98 6.76
CA LEU A 3 4.98 -2.63 6.24
C LEU A 3 4.97 -1.28 5.51
N ALA A 4 3.99 -1.02 4.64
CA ALA A 4 3.85 0.27 3.98
C ALA A 4 3.58 1.40 4.98
N ALA A 5 2.76 1.16 6.02
CA ALA A 5 2.53 2.12 7.08
C ALA A 5 3.81 2.49 7.84
N SER A 6 4.69 1.51 8.06
CA SER A 6 6.01 1.73 8.67
C SER A 6 6.88 2.70 7.85
N TYR A 7 6.88 2.53 6.51
CA TYR A 7 7.59 3.45 5.62
C TYR A 7 7.00 4.87 5.62
N TRP A 8 5.67 5.00 5.57
CA TRP A 8 5.01 6.31 5.69
C TRP A 8 5.33 7.01 7.03
N ALA A 9 5.44 6.24 8.11
CA ALA A 9 5.79 6.76 9.43
C ALA A 9 7.27 7.11 9.60
N ARG A 10 8.13 6.75 8.63
CA ARG A 10 9.59 6.94 8.68
C ARG A 10 10.25 6.39 9.95
N ILE A 11 9.81 5.21 10.39
CA ILE A 11 10.43 4.55 11.54
C ILE A 11 11.80 3.97 11.16
N ASP A 12 12.78 4.07 12.06
CA ASP A 12 14.16 3.67 11.77
C ASP A 12 14.36 2.15 11.70
N ARG A 13 13.52 1.37 12.40
CA ARG A 13 13.66 -0.08 12.50
C ARG A 13 12.33 -0.77 12.82
N VAL A 14 12.12 -1.93 12.20
CA VAL A 14 11.07 -2.90 12.56
C VAL A 14 11.73 -4.09 13.25
N LEU A 15 11.30 -4.39 14.48
CA LEU A 15 11.68 -5.60 15.21
C LEU A 15 10.42 -6.47 15.34
N TYR A 16 10.48 -7.75 14.96
CA TYR A 16 9.33 -8.65 14.97
C TYR A 16 9.71 -10.02 15.54
N GLY A 17 8.75 -10.69 16.18
CA GLY A 17 8.98 -11.96 16.90
C GLY A 17 8.77 -13.21 16.05
N PHE A 18 7.78 -13.20 15.15
CA PHE A 18 7.49 -14.33 14.25
C PHE A 18 7.41 -13.84 12.80
N GLY A 19 7.77 -14.72 11.86
CA GLY A 19 7.86 -14.39 10.44
C GLY A 19 6.55 -14.60 9.67
N ILE A 20 6.59 -14.25 8.39
CA ILE A 20 5.45 -14.44 7.48
C ILE A 20 5.06 -15.92 7.32
N GLU A 21 6.00 -16.85 7.45
CA GLU A 21 5.73 -18.29 7.41
C GLU A 21 4.98 -18.77 8.66
N ASP A 22 5.28 -18.19 9.84
CA ASP A 22 4.52 -18.47 11.07
C ASP A 22 3.08 -17.98 10.92
N ALA A 23 2.91 -16.78 10.36
CA ALA A 23 1.60 -16.22 10.06
C ALA A 23 0.82 -17.14 9.11
N ALA A 24 1.48 -17.64 8.06
CA ALA A 24 0.89 -18.61 7.13
C ALA A 24 0.44 -19.90 7.85
N ARG A 25 1.29 -20.47 8.71
CA ARG A 25 0.97 -21.68 9.49
C ARG A 25 -0.20 -21.47 10.44
N ALA A 26 -0.34 -20.27 10.98
CA ALA A 26 -1.46 -19.89 11.84
C ALA A 26 -2.75 -19.55 11.07
N GLY A 27 -2.71 -19.57 9.72
CA GLY A 27 -3.88 -19.34 8.87
C GLY A 27 -4.13 -17.87 8.53
N PHE A 28 -3.14 -16.99 8.69
CA PHE A 28 -3.24 -15.60 8.24
C PHE A 28 -2.89 -15.46 6.75
N ASP A 29 -3.59 -14.54 6.09
CA ASP A 29 -3.49 -14.30 4.65
C ASP A 29 -2.31 -13.40 4.24
N ASP A 30 -1.44 -12.98 5.17
CA ASP A 30 -0.28 -12.13 4.87
C ASP A 30 0.51 -12.61 3.63
N PRO A 31 0.90 -13.90 3.50
CA PRO A 31 1.62 -14.37 2.30
C PRO A 31 0.82 -14.19 1.01
N VAL A 32 -0.50 -14.44 1.05
CA VAL A 32 -1.39 -14.29 -0.09
C VAL A 32 -1.42 -12.83 -0.53
N PHE A 33 -1.53 -11.89 0.41
CA PHE A 33 -1.50 -10.46 0.10
C PHE A 33 -0.18 -10.02 -0.53
N TYR A 34 0.96 -10.51 -0.03
CA TYR A 34 2.26 -10.23 -0.66
C TYR A 34 2.34 -10.77 -2.10
N GLN A 35 1.76 -11.94 -2.37
CA GLN A 35 1.67 -12.48 -3.72
C GLN A 35 0.77 -11.62 -4.61
N GLU A 36 -0.40 -11.18 -4.13
CA GLU A 36 -1.28 -10.28 -4.88
C GLU A 36 -0.59 -8.95 -5.23
N PHE A 37 0.18 -8.37 -4.31
CA PHE A 37 0.92 -7.13 -4.58
C PHE A 37 2.03 -7.28 -5.63
N ALA A 38 2.61 -8.48 -5.76
CA ALA A 38 3.60 -8.79 -6.79
C ALA A 38 2.98 -8.95 -8.20
N LYS A 39 1.66 -9.13 -8.30
CA LYS A 39 0.97 -9.23 -9.59
C LYS A 39 0.78 -7.86 -10.24
N ALA A 40 0.74 -7.86 -11.57
CA ALA A 40 0.31 -6.70 -12.33
C ALA A 40 -1.15 -6.33 -11.94
N PRO A 41 -1.54 -5.04 -11.96
CA PRO A 41 -2.87 -4.60 -11.52
C PRO A 41 -4.05 -5.39 -12.11
N GLY A 42 -4.01 -5.73 -13.40
CA GLY A 42 -5.06 -6.51 -14.06
C GLY A 42 -5.07 -8.01 -13.75
N ALA A 43 -4.10 -8.53 -13.01
CA ALA A 43 -3.98 -9.94 -12.65
C ALA A 43 -4.27 -10.21 -11.16
N ARG A 44 -4.57 -9.17 -10.38
CA ARG A 44 -4.93 -9.28 -8.97
C ARG A 44 -6.31 -9.90 -8.81
N ALA A 45 -6.51 -10.60 -7.70
CA ALA A 45 -7.80 -11.22 -7.38
C ALA A 45 -8.90 -10.18 -7.15
N VAL A 46 -8.53 -9.01 -6.61
CA VAL A 46 -9.44 -7.87 -6.48
C VAL A 46 -9.40 -7.07 -7.79
N PRO A 47 -10.50 -6.99 -8.54
CA PRO A 47 -10.54 -6.21 -9.77
C PRO A 47 -10.47 -4.71 -9.45
N GLU A 48 -9.57 -4.02 -10.15
CA GLU A 48 -9.41 -2.57 -10.06
C GLU A 48 -9.99 -1.92 -11.32
N ALA A 49 -10.75 -0.84 -11.15
CA ALA A 49 -11.26 -0.03 -12.25
C ALA A 49 -10.75 1.41 -12.11
N HIS A 50 -10.10 1.91 -13.16
CA HIS A 50 -9.66 3.31 -13.21
C HIS A 50 -10.79 4.16 -13.79
N LEU A 51 -11.41 4.98 -12.95
CA LEU A 51 -12.56 5.81 -13.30
C LEU A 51 -12.28 7.28 -12.96
N LEU A 52 -12.90 8.20 -13.71
CA LEU A 52 -12.89 9.64 -13.43
C LEU A 52 -11.48 10.24 -13.32
N GLU A 53 -10.58 9.86 -14.24
CA GLU A 53 -9.17 10.30 -14.20
C GLU A 53 -9.04 11.83 -14.22
N GLY A 54 -9.90 12.55 -14.95
CA GLY A 54 -9.85 14.01 -15.05
C GLY A 54 -10.18 14.70 -13.73
N GLU A 55 -11.24 14.25 -13.07
CA GLU A 55 -11.66 14.73 -11.76
C GLU A 55 -10.61 14.41 -10.69
N ALA A 56 -10.06 13.18 -10.70
CA ALA A 56 -8.99 12.78 -9.79
C ALA A 56 -7.72 13.63 -9.98
N ARG A 57 -7.36 13.94 -11.23
CA ARG A 57 -6.22 14.80 -11.56
C ARG A 57 -6.38 16.21 -11.01
N THR A 58 -7.60 16.74 -10.99
CA THR A 58 -7.88 18.07 -10.43
C THR A 58 -7.54 18.13 -8.94
N VAL A 59 -7.83 17.07 -8.17
CA VAL A 59 -7.47 16.97 -6.74
C VAL A 59 -5.96 16.89 -6.56
N LEU A 60 -5.27 16.11 -7.41
CA LEU A 60 -3.82 16.00 -7.37
C LEU A 60 -3.13 17.34 -7.68
N GLU A 61 -3.60 18.06 -8.69
CA GLU A 61 -3.08 19.38 -9.06
C GLU A 61 -3.29 20.41 -7.95
N ALA A 62 -4.48 20.43 -7.32
CA ALA A 62 -4.75 21.29 -6.18
C ALA A 62 -3.81 21.01 -5.00
N TYR A 63 -3.61 19.74 -4.65
CA TYR A 63 -2.65 19.34 -3.63
C TYR A 63 -1.22 19.75 -4.02
N ALA A 64 -0.80 19.54 -5.28
CA ALA A 64 0.53 19.89 -5.75
C ALA A 64 0.80 21.40 -5.81
N ALA A 65 -0.23 22.23 -5.95
CA ALA A 65 -0.13 23.69 -5.93
C ALA A 65 -0.07 24.26 -4.50
N ASP A 66 -0.53 23.51 -3.49
CA ASP A 66 -0.51 23.95 -2.10
C ASP A 66 0.93 24.05 -1.56
N SER A 67 1.31 25.27 -1.18
CA SER A 67 2.65 25.63 -0.68
C SER A 67 2.91 25.15 0.75
N VAL A 68 1.86 24.87 1.53
CA VAL A 68 1.96 24.36 2.91
C VAL A 68 1.70 22.87 3.03
N ARG A 69 1.54 22.15 1.91
CA ARG A 69 1.29 20.70 1.93
C ARG A 69 2.38 19.94 2.71
N ALA A 70 1.95 18.91 3.42
CA ALA A 70 2.87 17.95 4.04
C ALA A 70 3.72 17.25 2.98
N ARG A 71 5.03 17.15 3.21
CA ARG A 71 5.96 16.38 2.36
C ARG A 71 6.26 15.04 3.04
N TYR A 72 6.01 13.96 2.33
CA TYR A 72 6.27 12.59 2.76
C TYR A 72 7.43 11.99 1.96
#